data_AF-A0A0N0K101-F1
#
_entry.id   AF-A0A0N0K101-F1
#
_cell.length_a   1.000
_cell.length_b   1.000
_cell.length_c   1.000
_cell.angle_alpha   90.00
_cell.angle_beta   90.00
_cell.angle_gamma   90.00
#
_symmetry.space_group_name_H-M   'P 1'
#
loop_
_entity.id
_entity.type
_entity.pdbx_description
1 polymer ?
#
loop_
_entity_poly.entity_id
_entity_poly.type
_entity_poly.pdbx_seq_one_letter_code
_entity_poly.pdbx_strand_id
1 'polypeptide(L)'
;MNTSAPLSNSDHASPFATETPRPATVSLSEQQAFEAATARLRAALQVAADSQGFEEVADARLKLRALAVKLRDAGFWRSDKHGLRSTVSLLWEADRFVNEQALLRPEGDPARN
;
A
#
# COMPACT_ATOMS: atom_id res chain seq x y z
N MET A 1 -20.06 -21.44 64.22
CA MET A 1 -20.71 -20.95 62.98
C MET A 1 -19.76 -19.96 62.36
N ASN A 2 -19.03 -20.37 61.33
CA ASN A 2 -18.01 -19.53 60.70
C ASN A 2 -18.07 -19.71 59.18
N THR A 3 -17.72 -18.61 58.50
CA THR A 3 -17.19 -18.49 57.14
C THR A 3 -18.15 -18.19 55.97
N SER A 4 -17.83 -17.07 55.33
CA SER A 4 -17.84 -16.80 53.88
C SER A 4 -19.05 -16.11 53.28
N ALA A 5 -18.98 -14.78 53.26
CA ALA A 5 -19.42 -14.00 52.10
C ALA A 5 -18.22 -13.76 51.19
N PRO A 6 -18.35 -13.99 49.87
CA PRO A 6 -17.57 -13.23 48.89
C PRO A 6 -18.46 -12.15 48.27
N LEU A 7 -17.99 -10.91 48.39
CA LEU A 7 -18.42 -9.77 47.58
C LEU A 7 -18.11 -10.11 46.11
N SER A 8 -19.14 -10.34 45.30
CA SER A 8 -19.03 -10.34 43.84
C SER A 8 -18.73 -8.92 43.37
N ASN A 9 -17.44 -8.60 43.30
CA ASN A 9 -16.94 -7.42 42.64
C ASN A 9 -16.99 -7.70 41.12
N SER A 10 -18.13 -7.41 40.49
CA SER A 10 -18.23 -7.37 39.02
C SER A 10 -17.63 -6.06 38.51
N ASP A 11 -16.32 -5.92 38.64
CA ASP A 11 -15.53 -4.95 37.89
C ASP A 11 -14.50 -5.73 37.07
N HIS A 12 -14.92 -6.17 35.89
CA HIS A 12 -13.98 -6.48 34.83
C HIS A 12 -14.47 -5.77 33.58
N ALA A 13 -14.03 -4.53 33.45
CA ALA A 13 -14.02 -3.83 32.20
C ALA A 13 -13.34 -4.70 31.15
N SER A 14 -14.10 -5.14 30.14
CA SER A 14 -13.53 -5.47 28.83
C SER A 14 -13.81 -4.30 27.89
N PRO A 15 -12.91 -3.30 27.79
CA PRO A 15 -13.01 -2.26 26.76
C PRO A 15 -12.58 -2.77 25.38
N PHE A 16 -12.22 -4.04 25.23
CA PHE A 16 -11.96 -4.64 23.94
C PHE A 16 -13.26 -5.15 23.32
N ALA A 17 -14.19 -4.23 23.06
CA ALA A 17 -14.87 -4.29 21.79
C ALA A 17 -13.78 -4.09 20.75
N THR A 18 -13.09 -5.19 20.40
CA THR A 18 -12.34 -5.28 19.17
C THR A 18 -13.39 -5.07 18.10
N GLU A 19 -13.58 -3.80 17.73
CA GLU A 19 -14.30 -3.38 16.55
C GLU A 19 -13.53 -4.07 15.42
N THR A 20 -13.89 -5.32 15.12
CA THR A 20 -13.43 -5.99 13.93
C THR A 20 -13.77 -5.02 12.82
N PRO A 21 -12.78 -4.43 12.12
CA PRO A 21 -13.09 -3.54 11.03
C PRO A 21 -13.94 -4.37 10.09
N ARG A 22 -15.23 -4.00 10.00
CA ARG A 22 -16.17 -4.60 9.07
C ARG A 22 -15.46 -4.50 7.71
N PRO A 23 -15.25 -5.60 6.98
CA PRO A 23 -14.49 -5.55 5.75
C PRO A 23 -15.10 -4.45 4.90
N ALA A 24 -14.36 -3.35 4.72
CA ALA A 24 -14.84 -2.22 3.96
C ALA A 24 -15.06 -2.76 2.56
N THR A 25 -16.32 -2.90 2.15
CA THR A 25 -16.63 -3.43 0.84
C THR A 25 -15.97 -2.50 -0.17
N VAL A 26 -15.00 -3.03 -0.92
CA VAL A 26 -14.27 -2.25 -1.93
C VAL A 26 -15.29 -1.65 -2.88
N SER A 27 -15.35 -0.32 -2.94
CA SER A 27 -16.28 0.38 -3.83
C SER A 27 -15.82 0.23 -5.28
N LEU A 28 -16.77 0.18 -6.23
CA LEU A 28 -16.46 0.13 -7.67
C LEU A 28 -15.50 1.26 -8.08
N SER A 29 -15.68 2.45 -7.52
CA SER A 29 -14.83 3.62 -7.76
C SER A 29 -13.38 3.41 -7.31
N GLU A 30 -13.14 2.64 -6.25
CA GLU A 30 -11.78 2.33 -5.76
C GLU A 30 -11.08 1.33 -6.68
N GLN A 31 -11.84 0.37 -7.22
CA GLN A 31 -11.33 -0.57 -8.22
C GLN A 31 -10.97 0.16 -9.52
N GLN A 32 -11.85 1.06 -9.98
CA GLN A 32 -11.58 1.90 -11.16
C GLN A 32 -10.38 2.83 -10.95
N ALA A 33 -10.28 3.46 -9.78
CA ALA A 33 -9.13 4.30 -9.45
C ALA A 33 -7.82 3.50 -9.43
N PHE A 34 -7.87 2.27 -8.91
CA PHE A 34 -6.73 1.37 -8.90
C PHE A 34 -6.32 0.91 -10.31
N GLU A 35 -7.27 0.53 -11.15
CA GLU A 35 -7.01 0.16 -12.54
C GLU A 35 -6.43 1.34 -13.34
N ALA A 36 -6.98 2.53 -13.16
CA ALA A 36 -6.45 3.76 -13.76
C ALA A 36 -5.04 4.08 -13.28
N ALA A 37 -4.75 3.93 -11.98
CA ALA A 37 -3.40 4.12 -11.44
C ALA A 37 -2.41 3.06 -11.97
N THR A 38 -2.87 1.83 -12.15
CA THR A 38 -2.08 0.73 -12.73
C THR A 38 -1.73 1.03 -14.19
N ALA A 39 -2.73 1.45 -14.98
CA ALA A 39 -2.53 1.84 -16.37
C ALA A 39 -1.59 3.06 -16.48
N ARG A 40 -1.76 4.06 -15.61
CA ARG A 40 -0.89 5.24 -15.57
C ARG A 40 0.55 4.88 -15.24
N LEU A 41 0.78 3.98 -14.27
CA LEU A 41 2.14 3.55 -13.93
C LEU A 41 2.80 2.78 -15.09
N ARG A 42 2.07 1.90 -15.77
CA ARG A 42 2.60 1.21 -16.96
C ARG A 42 2.95 2.19 -18.08
N ALA A 43 2.08 3.16 -18.35
CA ALA A 43 2.35 4.20 -19.33
C ALA A 43 3.57 5.04 -18.94
N ALA A 44 3.68 5.43 -17.66
CA ALA A 44 4.82 6.16 -17.14
C ALA A 44 6.12 5.36 -17.28
N LEU A 45 6.12 4.05 -16.99
CA LEU A 45 7.29 3.19 -17.18
C LEU A 45 7.70 3.09 -18.65
N GLN A 46 6.72 2.95 -19.55
CA GLN A 46 6.99 2.91 -21.00
C GLN A 46 7.60 4.23 -21.48
N VAL A 47 7.01 5.37 -21.10
CA VAL A 47 7.50 6.70 -21.51
C VAL A 47 8.84 7.03 -20.84
N ALA A 48 9.06 6.64 -19.59
CA ALA A 48 10.30 6.92 -18.88
C ALA A 48 11.49 6.13 -19.45
N ALA A 49 11.25 4.96 -20.05
CA ALA A 49 12.26 4.26 -20.82
C ALA A 49 12.72 5.06 -22.05
N ASP A 50 11.83 5.87 -22.64
CA ASP A 50 12.10 6.67 -23.83
C ASP A 50 12.57 8.11 -23.55
N SER A 51 12.17 8.71 -22.41
CA SER A 51 12.33 10.17 -22.17
C SER A 51 12.93 10.56 -20.81
N GLN A 52 13.58 9.65 -20.08
CA GLN A 52 14.25 9.95 -18.79
C GLN A 52 13.34 10.61 -17.72
N GLY A 53 12.01 10.42 -17.82
CA GLY A 53 11.00 11.01 -16.93
C GLY A 53 10.81 10.21 -15.64
N PHE A 54 11.74 10.30 -14.69
CA PHE A 54 11.71 9.57 -13.41
C PHE A 54 10.59 10.02 -12.45
N GLU A 55 10.31 11.33 -12.39
CA GLU A 55 9.40 11.91 -11.39
C GLU A 55 7.96 11.42 -11.56
N GLU A 56 7.52 11.22 -12.81
CA GLU A 56 6.18 10.73 -13.11
C GLU A 56 6.02 9.24 -12.73
N VAL A 57 7.08 8.43 -12.88
CA VAL A 57 7.08 7.04 -12.39
C VAL A 57 7.02 7.00 -10.86
N ALA A 58 7.77 7.87 -10.19
CA ALA A 58 7.78 7.95 -8.72
C ALA A 58 6.41 8.37 -8.16
N ASP A 59 5.77 9.38 -8.73
CA ASP A 59 4.42 9.83 -8.35
C ASP A 59 3.35 8.76 -8.63
N ALA A 60 3.36 8.16 -9.84
CA ALA A 60 2.43 7.10 -10.19
C ALA A 60 2.59 5.87 -9.28
N ARG A 61 3.83 5.51 -8.91
CA ARG A 61 4.13 4.43 -7.95
C ARG A 61 3.53 4.73 -6.57
N LEU A 62 3.71 5.94 -6.06
CA LEU A 62 3.17 6.34 -4.75
C LEU A 62 1.65 6.26 -4.72
N LYS A 63 0.98 6.77 -5.77
CA LYS A 63 -0.48 6.69 -5.92
C LYS A 63 -0.98 5.25 -6.01
N LEU A 64 -0.33 4.41 -6.82
CA LEU A 64 -0.69 3.00 -6.93
C LEU A 64 -0.50 2.27 -5.59
N ARG A 65 0.60 2.53 -4.88
CA ARG A 65 0.87 1.92 -3.57
C ARG A 65 -0.19 2.29 -2.55
N ALA A 66 -0.58 3.56 -2.47
CA ALA A 66 -1.63 4.02 -1.54
C ALA A 66 -2.97 3.31 -1.80
N LEU A 67 -3.39 3.23 -3.07
CA LEU A 67 -4.61 2.51 -3.46
C LEU A 67 -4.48 1.01 -3.19
N ALA A 68 -3.32 0.42 -3.48
CA ALA A 68 -3.08 -0.98 -3.24
C ALA A 68 -3.18 -1.34 -1.75
N VAL A 69 -2.61 -0.53 -0.86
CA VAL A 69 -2.74 -0.74 0.59
C VAL A 69 -4.20 -0.65 1.04
N LYS A 70 -4.95 0.33 0.51
CA LYS A 70 -6.38 0.48 0.82
C LYS A 70 -7.19 -0.74 0.39
N LEU A 71 -6.96 -1.25 -0.83
CA LEU A 71 -7.60 -2.46 -1.33
C LEU A 71 -7.21 -3.72 -0.54
N ARG A 72 -5.96 -3.80 -0.07
CA ARG A 72 -5.50 -4.91 0.78
C ARG A 72 -6.27 -4.94 2.09
N ASP A 73 -6.36 -3.79 2.75
CA ASP A 73 -7.02 -3.64 4.04
C ASP A 73 -8.51 -3.98 3.95
N ALA A 74 -9.14 -3.57 2.85
CA ALA A 74 -10.51 -3.93 2.47
C ALA A 74 -10.69 -5.42 2.11
N GLY A 75 -9.61 -6.20 1.97
CA GLY A 75 -9.67 -7.62 1.65
C GLY A 75 -9.91 -7.95 0.17
N PHE A 76 -9.63 -7.01 -0.74
CA PHE A 76 -9.85 -7.15 -2.19
C PHE A 76 -9.23 -8.44 -2.78
N TRP A 77 -7.98 -8.75 -2.39
CA TRP A 77 -7.25 -9.91 -2.92
C TRP A 77 -7.41 -11.21 -2.11
N ARG A 78 -8.39 -11.29 -1.19
CA ARG A 78 -8.59 -12.54 -0.42
C ARG A 78 -8.85 -13.74 -1.35
N SER A 79 -9.56 -13.51 -2.45
CA SER A 79 -9.85 -14.53 -3.47
C SER A 79 -8.95 -14.41 -4.70
N ASP A 80 -8.46 -13.21 -5.02
CA ASP A 80 -7.66 -12.96 -6.22
C ASP A 80 -6.16 -12.83 -5.92
N LYS A 81 -5.50 -13.98 -5.68
CA LYS A 81 -4.06 -14.02 -5.42
C LYS A 81 -3.23 -13.65 -6.64
N HIS A 82 -3.76 -13.87 -7.85
CA HIS A 82 -3.07 -13.58 -9.09
C HIS A 82 -2.92 -12.06 -9.30
N GLY A 83 -4.01 -11.29 -9.15
CA GLY A 83 -3.94 -9.83 -9.26
C GLY A 83 -3.06 -9.20 -8.18
N LEU A 84 -3.01 -9.76 -6.97
CA LEU A 84 -2.06 -9.32 -5.94
C LEU A 84 -0.62 -9.48 -6.42
N ARG A 85 -0.27 -10.66 -6.95
CA ARG A 85 1.09 -10.92 -7.46
C ARG A 85 1.44 -10.00 -8.61
N SER A 86 0.54 -9.82 -9.58
CA SER A 86 0.76 -8.91 -10.71
C SER A 86 0.96 -7.46 -10.25
N THR A 87 0.21 -7.01 -9.25
CA THR A 87 0.33 -5.66 -8.68
C THR A 87 1.65 -5.47 -7.95
N VAL A 88 2.05 -6.43 -7.13
CA VAL A 88 3.34 -6.41 -6.42
C VAL A 88 4.50 -6.45 -7.41
N SER A 89 4.43 -7.27 -8.46
CA SER A 89 5.44 -7.31 -9.53
C SER A 89 5.58 -5.96 -10.23
N LEU A 90 4.47 -5.29 -10.57
CA LEU A 90 4.50 -3.97 -11.19
C LEU A 90 5.10 -2.91 -10.26
N LEU A 91 4.73 -2.92 -8.98
CA LEU A 91 5.29 -2.01 -7.99
C LEU A 91 6.79 -2.22 -7.80
N TRP A 92 7.25 -3.48 -7.82
CA TRP A 92 8.67 -3.81 -7.73
C TRP A 92 9.46 -3.35 -8.95
N GLU A 93 8.92 -3.54 -10.17
CA GLU A 93 9.55 -3.04 -11.40
C GLU A 93 9.69 -1.52 -11.37
N ALA A 94 8.65 -0.80 -10.93
CA ALA A 94 8.69 0.64 -10.76
C ALA A 94 9.70 1.09 -9.69
N ASP A 95 9.78 0.36 -8.58
CA ASP A 95 10.76 0.63 -7.52
C ASP A 95 12.20 0.47 -8.02
N ARG A 96 12.46 -0.63 -8.74
CA ARG A 96 13.75 -0.88 -9.38
C ARG A 96 14.10 0.23 -10.36
N PHE A 97 13.19 0.60 -11.26
CA PHE A 97 13.42 1.68 -12.23
C PHE A 97 13.78 3.00 -11.52
N VAL A 98 13.01 3.36 -10.49
CA VAL A 98 13.24 4.56 -9.68
C VAL A 98 14.62 4.51 -9.02
N ASN A 99 14.99 3.38 -8.41
CA ASN A 99 16.29 3.22 -7.77
C ASN A 99 17.46 3.31 -8.75
N GLU A 100 17.35 2.67 -9.92
CA GLU A 100 18.39 2.74 -10.97
C GLU A 100 18.57 4.18 -11.47
N GLN A 101 17.49 4.93 -11.68
CA GLN A 101 17.56 6.35 -12.08
C GLN A 101 18.16 7.24 -10.97
N ALA A 102 17.86 6.94 -9.70
CA ALA A 102 18.46 7.64 -8.58
C ALA A 102 19.98 7.42 -8.49
N LEU A 103 20.47 6.22 -8.82
CA LEU A 103 21.90 5.88 -8.87
C LEU A 103 22.61 6.51 -10.08
N LEU A 104 21.92 6.68 -11.21
CA LEU A 104 22.44 7.37 -12.39
C LEU A 104 22.53 8.88 -12.21
N ARG A 105 21.82 9.45 -11.22
CA ARG A 105 21.99 10.85 -10.84
C ARG A 105 23.34 10.95 -10.12
N PRO A 106 24.36 11.60 -10.69
CA PRO A 106 25.55 11.90 -9.91
C PRO A 106 25.08 12.75 -8.73
N GLU A 107 25.15 12.21 -7.51
CA GLU A 107 25.31 13.06 -6.36
C GLU A 107 26.47 13.99 -6.71
N GLY A 108 26.17 15.28 -6.82
CA GLY A 108 27.18 16.27 -7.17
C GLY A 108 28.37 16.07 -6.25
N ASP A 109 29.49 15.68 -6.83
CA ASP A 109 30.80 15.61 -6.18
C ASP A 109 30.99 16.89 -5.36
N PRO A 110 30.94 16.84 -4.00
CA PRO A 110 31.23 18.01 -3.20
C PRO A 110 32.75 18.21 -3.05
N ALA A 111 33.57 17.48 -3.81
CA ALA A 111 35.04 17.44 -3.67
C ALA A 111 35.77 18.24 -4.76
N ARG A 112 35.09 19.21 -5.38
CA ARG A 112 35.72 20.29 -6.16
C ARG A 112 35.50 21.65 -5.49
N ASN A 113 36.20 21.91 -4.39
CA ASN A 113 36.75 23.25 -4.08
C ASN A 113 37.87 23.18 -3.04
#